data_AF-A0A221T0Q6-F1
#
_entry.id   AF-A0A221T0Q6-F1
#
_cell.length_a   1.000
_cell.length_b   1.000
_cell.length_c   1.000
_cell.angle_alpha   90.00
_cell.angle_beta   90.00
_cell.angle_gamma   90.00
#
_symmetry.space_group_name_H-M   'P 1'
#
loop_
_entity.id
_entity.type
_entity.pdbx_description
1 polymer ?
#
loop_
_entity_poly.entity_id
_entity_poly.type
_entity_poly.pdbx_seq_one_letter_code
_entity_poly.pdbx_strand_id
1 'polypeptide(L)'
;MKRFLMLAVLLSTAAQAATGVMTSNVNLRRTASASGIVLTVIPKGTSLTVACTGSWCRTTYKGQSGYVAKSLVRMQTATTSLSTPPQPAQRAEVVYANCTAAKAAGAAPIMRGQPGYRPKLDRDNDGVACE
;
A
#
# COMPACT_ATOMS: atom_id res chain seq x y z
N MET A 1 32.77 50.05 -19.11
CA MET A 1 31.34 50.23 -18.77
C MET A 1 30.73 48.85 -18.49
N LYS A 2 30.48 48.54 -17.21
CA LYS A 2 29.81 47.33 -16.72
C LYS A 2 28.43 47.19 -17.35
N ARG A 3 28.09 46.08 -18.03
CA ARG A 3 26.69 45.68 -18.24
C ARG A 3 26.50 44.16 -18.16
N PHE A 4 26.11 43.77 -16.94
CA PHE A 4 25.12 42.75 -16.61
C PHE A 4 25.24 41.39 -17.31
N LEU A 5 25.99 40.49 -16.67
CA LEU A 5 25.60 39.08 -16.59
C LEU A 5 24.15 39.04 -16.06
N MET A 6 23.19 38.88 -16.96
CA MET A 6 21.87 38.37 -16.61
C MET A 6 22.06 36.90 -16.24
N LEU A 7 22.24 36.63 -14.95
CA LEU A 7 22.00 35.30 -14.39
C LEU A 7 20.53 34.97 -14.68
N ALA A 8 20.28 34.24 -15.76
CA ALA A 8 19.01 33.58 -15.97
C ALA A 8 18.89 32.52 -14.88
N VAL A 9 18.23 32.86 -13.77
CA VAL A 9 17.79 31.90 -12.78
C VAL A 9 16.70 31.08 -13.47
N LEU A 10 17.09 29.99 -14.11
CA LEU A 10 16.19 28.95 -14.56
C LEU A 10 15.61 28.30 -13.31
N LEU A 11 14.50 28.84 -12.79
CA LEU A 11 13.65 28.14 -11.84
C LEU A 11 13.03 26.95 -12.58
N SER A 12 13.79 25.87 -12.69
CA SER A 12 13.31 24.57 -13.13
C SER A 12 12.31 24.08 -12.09
N THR A 13 11.02 24.35 -12.30
CA THR A 13 9.95 23.69 -11.55
C THR A 13 9.92 22.24 -12.01
N ALA A 14 10.79 21.40 -11.44
CA ALA A 14 10.66 19.97 -11.56
C ALA A 14 9.26 19.61 -11.04
N ALA A 15 8.37 19.21 -11.95
CA ALA A 15 7.09 18.64 -11.57
C ALA A 15 7.40 17.49 -10.62
N GLN A 16 7.03 17.66 -9.35
CA GLN A 16 7.36 16.73 -8.28
C GLN A 16 6.65 15.42 -8.58
N ALA A 17 7.36 14.55 -9.30
CA ALA A 17 6.94 13.20 -9.59
C ALA A 17 7.02 12.43 -8.27
N ALA A 18 5.87 12.09 -7.72
CA ALA A 18 5.76 11.35 -6.47
C ALA A 18 5.13 9.99 -6.75
N THR A 19 5.40 9.00 -5.91
CA THR A 19 4.69 7.71 -5.99
C THR A 19 3.27 7.90 -5.45
N GLY A 20 2.28 7.56 -6.25
CA GLY A 20 0.87 7.60 -5.89
C GLY A 20 0.24 6.21 -5.99
N VAL A 21 -0.57 5.83 -5.00
CA VAL A 21 -1.33 4.58 -4.99
C VAL A 21 -2.79 4.87 -5.29
N MET A 22 -3.36 4.14 -6.25
CA MET A 22 -4.79 4.27 -6.58
C MET A 22 -5.65 3.66 -5.46
N THR A 23 -6.49 4.45 -4.81
CA THR A 23 -7.36 4.00 -3.70
C THR A 23 -8.58 3.23 -4.19
N SER A 24 -8.89 3.32 -5.49
CA SER A 24 -9.99 2.65 -6.18
C SER A 24 -9.62 2.44 -7.65
N ASN A 25 -10.46 1.72 -8.39
CA ASN A 25 -10.31 1.65 -9.85
C ASN A 25 -10.48 3.07 -10.43
N VAL A 26 -9.53 3.51 -11.25
CA VAL A 26 -9.53 4.87 -11.80
C VAL A 26 -9.32 4.87 -13.30
N ASN A 27 -10.02 5.75 -14.00
CA ASN A 27 -9.85 5.93 -15.44
C ASN A 27 -8.57 6.72 -15.73
N LEU A 28 -7.69 6.17 -16.55
CA LEU A 28 -6.63 6.93 -17.21
C LEU A 28 -7.24 7.66 -18.40
N ARG A 29 -7.20 9.00 -18.37
CA ARG A 29 -7.81 9.84 -19.41
C ARG A 29 -6.78 10.53 -20.27
N ARG A 30 -7.11 10.78 -21.53
CA ARG A 30 -6.22 11.49 -22.47
C ARG A 30 -5.98 12.95 -22.08
N THR A 31 -6.97 13.59 -21.46
CA THR A 31 -6.91 14.98 -20.97
C THR A 31 -7.21 15.05 -19.48
N ALA A 32 -6.77 16.13 -18.82
CA ALA A 32 -7.03 16.45 -17.42
C ALA A 32 -8.48 16.92 -17.20
N SER A 33 -9.46 16.08 -17.55
CA SER A 33 -10.88 16.39 -17.46
C SER A 33 -11.72 15.13 -17.26
N ALA A 34 -12.82 15.25 -16.50
CA ALA A 34 -13.76 14.15 -16.26
C ALA A 34 -14.51 13.73 -17.55
N SER A 35 -14.59 14.63 -18.53
CA SER A 35 -15.16 14.36 -19.85
C SER A 35 -14.09 13.92 -20.87
N GLY A 36 -12.83 13.81 -20.47
CA GLY A 36 -11.75 13.35 -21.33
C GLY A 36 -11.89 11.87 -21.70
N ILE A 37 -11.46 11.50 -22.91
CA ILE A 37 -11.49 10.12 -23.42
C ILE A 37 -10.77 9.19 -22.43
N VAL A 38 -11.44 8.12 -22.01
CA VAL A 38 -10.85 7.06 -21.18
C VAL A 38 -9.99 6.17 -22.08
N LEU A 39 -8.70 6.08 -21.78
CA LEU A 39 -7.76 5.20 -22.47
C LEU A 39 -7.81 3.79 -21.91
N THR A 40 -7.87 3.67 -20.58
CA THR A 40 -7.95 2.41 -19.86
C THR A 40 -8.34 2.64 -18.39
N VAL A 41 -8.60 1.56 -17.66
CA VAL A 41 -8.85 1.58 -16.22
C VAL A 41 -7.61 1.05 -15.49
N ILE A 42 -7.13 1.82 -14.53
CA ILE A 42 -6.05 1.43 -13.62
C ILE A 42 -6.70 0.80 -12.38
N PRO A 43 -6.37 -0.47 -12.04
CA PRO A 43 -6.92 -1.13 -10.85
C PRO A 43 -6.54 -0.43 -9.54
N LYS A 44 -7.40 -0.58 -8.53
CA LYS A 44 -7.06 -0.19 -7.14
C LYS A 44 -5.77 -0.87 -6.68
N GLY A 45 -5.00 -0.19 -5.84
CA GLY A 45 -3.72 -0.67 -5.33
C GLY A 45 -2.55 -0.51 -6.29
N THR A 46 -2.78 -0.09 -7.54
CA THR A 46 -1.68 0.19 -8.47
C THR A 46 -0.87 1.39 -7.99
N SER A 47 0.43 1.18 -7.79
CA SER A 47 1.40 2.24 -7.47
C SER A 47 2.05 2.74 -8.75
N LEU A 48 1.94 4.04 -9.04
CA LEU A 48 2.56 4.68 -10.20
C LEU A 48 3.25 5.97 -9.80
N THR A 49 4.27 6.33 -10.56
CA THR A 49 4.81 7.69 -10.52
C THR A 49 3.77 8.65 -11.10
N VAL A 50 3.42 9.67 -10.34
CA VAL A 50 2.42 10.67 -10.69
C VAL A 50 2.98 12.09 -10.53
N ALA A 51 2.65 12.97 -11.47
CA ALA A 51 2.91 14.39 -11.38
C ALA A 51 1.58 15.13 -11.29
N CYS A 52 1.24 15.62 -10.10
CA CYS A 52 -0.08 16.23 -9.86
C CYS A 52 -0.06 17.74 -10.01
N THR A 53 -1.02 18.28 -10.77
CA THR A 53 -1.28 19.71 -10.96
C THR A 53 -2.78 19.97 -10.84
N GLY A 54 -3.18 20.86 -9.93
CA GLY A 54 -4.58 21.07 -9.61
C GLY A 54 -5.28 19.78 -9.17
N SER A 55 -6.42 19.47 -9.80
CA SER A 55 -7.24 18.28 -9.50
C SER A 55 -6.82 17.02 -10.27
N TRP A 56 -5.76 17.07 -11.08
CA TRP A 56 -5.35 15.97 -11.96
C TRP A 56 -3.90 15.59 -11.76
N CYS A 57 -3.61 14.30 -11.97
CA CYS A 57 -2.28 13.73 -11.90
C CYS A 57 -1.92 13.10 -13.22
N ARG A 58 -0.85 13.58 -13.85
CA ARG A 58 -0.29 12.96 -15.05
C ARG A 58 0.47 11.70 -14.65
N THR A 59 0.29 10.62 -15.41
CA THR A 59 0.95 9.33 -15.17
C THR A 59 1.07 8.52 -16.45
N THR A 60 1.79 7.41 -16.37
CA THR A 60 1.93 6.42 -17.44
C THR A 60 1.55 5.04 -16.92
N TYR A 61 0.65 4.36 -17.61
CA TYR A 61 0.23 3.00 -17.26
C TYR A 61 0.24 2.12 -18.52
N LYS A 62 0.95 0.98 -18.48
CA LYS A 62 1.09 0.05 -19.61
C LYS A 62 1.51 0.74 -20.92
N GLY A 63 2.41 1.73 -20.82
CA GLY A 63 2.89 2.51 -21.97
C GLY A 63 1.97 3.65 -22.42
N GLN A 64 0.77 3.80 -21.86
CA GLN A 64 -0.14 4.91 -22.16
C GLN A 64 0.08 6.06 -21.18
N SER A 65 0.43 7.24 -21.69
CA SER A 65 0.46 8.48 -20.91
C SER A 65 -0.93 9.11 -20.83
N GLY A 66 -1.33 9.56 -19.64
CA GLY A 66 -2.62 10.20 -19.43
C GLY A 66 -2.75 10.85 -18.05
N TYR A 67 -3.99 11.12 -17.66
CA TYR A 67 -4.36 11.84 -16.44
C TYR A 67 -5.36 11.03 -15.61
N VAL A 68 -5.13 10.98 -14.29
CA VAL A 68 -6.04 10.43 -13.30
C VAL A 68 -6.50 11.53 -12.34
N ALA A 69 -7.69 11.39 -11.74
CA ALA A 69 -8.18 12.36 -10.77
C ALA A 69 -7.38 12.29 -9.47
N LYS A 70 -6.87 13.43 -8.98
CA LYS A 70 -6.02 13.52 -7.78
C LYS A 70 -6.70 12.96 -6.53
N SER A 71 -8.02 13.12 -6.41
CA SER A 71 -8.81 12.61 -5.28
C SER A 71 -8.75 11.09 -5.11
N LEU A 72 -8.43 10.36 -6.17
CA LEU A 72 -8.30 8.90 -6.15
C LEU A 72 -6.86 8.42 -5.96
N VAL A 73 -5.91 9.35 -5.91
CA VAL A 73 -4.49 9.08 -5.71
C VAL A 73 -4.11 9.37 -4.27
N ARG A 74 -3.70 8.34 -3.54
CA ARG A 74 -3.01 8.52 -2.27
C ARG A 74 -1.53 8.76 -2.57
N MET A 75 -1.09 10.02 -2.44
CA MET A 75 0.32 10.37 -2.57
C MET A 75 1.09 9.73 -1.41
N GLN A 76 2.02 8.84 -1.74
CA GLN A 76 3.03 8.38 -0.80
C GLN A 76 4.17 9.38 -0.86
N THR A 77 4.22 10.28 0.11
CA THR A 77 5.47 10.95 0.41
C THR A 77 6.46 9.86 0.81
N ALA A 78 7.68 9.91 0.28
CA ALA A 78 8.81 9.15 0.80
C ALA A 78 9.22 9.69 2.18
N THR A 79 8.25 9.85 3.09
CA THR A 79 8.52 9.79 4.50
C THR A 79 8.67 8.31 4.76
N THR A 80 9.85 7.88 5.17
CA THR A 80 10.13 6.59 5.78
C THR A 80 9.15 6.38 6.94
N SER A 81 7.93 5.99 6.62
CA SER A 81 7.09 5.26 7.52
C SER A 81 7.68 3.87 7.44
N LEU A 82 8.31 3.42 8.51
CA LEU A 82 8.36 2.00 8.84
C LEU A 82 6.91 1.52 9.07
N SER A 83 6.05 1.67 8.06
CA SER A 83 4.92 0.81 7.90
C SER A 83 5.56 -0.44 7.34
N THR A 84 5.93 -1.33 8.27
CA THR A 84 5.83 -2.76 8.03
C THR A 84 4.63 -3.00 7.10
N PRO A 85 4.72 -3.92 6.13
CA PRO A 85 3.52 -4.41 5.47
C PRO A 85 2.45 -4.71 6.54
N PRO A 86 1.16 -4.94 6.20
CA PRO A 86 0.36 -5.81 7.04
C PRO A 86 1.04 -7.18 7.06
N GLN A 87 2.14 -7.29 7.81
CA GLN A 87 2.61 -8.50 8.40
C GLN A 87 1.39 -8.96 9.18
N PRO A 88 0.88 -10.17 8.90
CA PRO A 88 -0.14 -10.78 9.73
C PRO A 88 0.27 -10.50 11.17
N ALA A 89 -0.57 -9.75 11.89
CA ALA A 89 -0.30 -9.26 13.23
C ALA A 89 0.43 -10.37 13.97
N GLN A 90 1.68 -10.10 14.34
CA GLN A 90 2.53 -10.97 15.14
C GLN A 90 2.08 -12.43 15.14
N ARG A 91 2.77 -13.25 14.34
CA ARG A 91 3.25 -14.55 14.81
C ARG A 91 4.15 -14.35 16.05
N ALA A 92 3.67 -13.63 17.06
CA ALA A 92 4.03 -13.88 18.43
C ALA A 92 3.43 -15.27 18.64
N GLU A 93 4.30 -16.26 18.62
CA GLU A 93 3.99 -17.61 19.05
C GLU A 93 3.18 -17.49 20.35
N VAL A 94 1.87 -17.67 20.28
CA VAL A 94 1.02 -17.57 21.47
C VAL A 94 1.32 -18.82 22.29
N VAL A 95 2.35 -18.75 23.13
CA VAL A 95 2.80 -19.88 23.93
C VAL A 95 1.88 -20.02 25.12
N TYR A 96 0.93 -20.94 25.03
CA TYR A 96 0.19 -21.38 26.22
C TYR A 96 1.08 -22.30 27.05
N ALA A 97 1.16 -22.03 28.36
CA ALA A 97 1.85 -22.90 29.30
C ALA A 97 1.22 -24.30 29.35
N ASN A 98 -0.11 -24.37 29.21
CA ASN A 98 -0.91 -25.58 29.22
C ASN A 98 -2.31 -25.31 28.61
N CYS A 99 -3.12 -26.36 28.48
CA CYS A 99 -4.47 -26.25 27.93
C CYS A 99 -5.46 -25.47 28.79
N THR A 100 -5.22 -25.33 30.09
CA THR A 100 -6.03 -24.45 30.95
C THR A 100 -5.85 -23.00 30.54
N ALA A 101 -4.61 -22.56 30.28
CA ALA A 101 -4.34 -21.22 29.79
C ALA A 101 -4.95 -20.97 28.40
N ALA A 102 -4.90 -21.97 27.51
CA ALA A 102 -5.51 -21.90 26.19
C ALA A 102 -7.05 -21.80 26.25
N LYS A 103 -7.70 -22.60 27.11
CA LYS A 103 -9.15 -22.56 27.33
C LYS A 103 -9.58 -21.24 27.98
N ALA A 104 -8.85 -20.75 28.97
CA ALA A 104 -9.10 -19.45 29.62
C ALA A 104 -8.98 -18.27 28.65
N ALA A 105 -8.08 -18.36 27.66
CA ALA A 105 -7.92 -17.38 26.60
C ALA A 105 -8.96 -17.53 25.47
N GLY A 106 -9.85 -18.54 25.52
CA GLY A 106 -10.83 -18.81 24.47
C GLY A 106 -10.22 -19.33 23.15
N ALA A 107 -9.01 -19.89 23.21
CA ALA A 107 -8.27 -20.33 22.03
C ALA A 107 -8.43 -21.82 21.71
N ALA A 108 -8.96 -22.61 22.65
CA ALA A 108 -9.15 -24.05 22.46
C ALA A 108 -10.53 -24.37 21.84
N PRO A 109 -10.63 -25.38 20.96
CA PRO A 109 -9.57 -26.27 20.49
C PRO A 109 -8.62 -25.60 19.48
N ILE A 110 -7.31 -25.84 19.61
CA ILE A 110 -6.27 -25.22 18.77
C ILE A 110 -5.86 -26.21 17.67
N MET A 111 -6.06 -25.84 16.40
CA MET A 111 -5.76 -26.71 15.26
C MET A 111 -4.29 -26.59 14.82
N ARG A 112 -3.71 -27.67 14.27
CA ARG A 112 -2.37 -27.66 13.66
C ARG A 112 -2.23 -26.51 12.67
N GLY A 113 -1.19 -25.68 12.87
CA GLY A 113 -0.91 -24.49 12.06
C GLY A 113 -1.57 -23.21 12.56
N GLN A 114 -2.47 -23.27 13.55
CA GLN A 114 -2.95 -22.07 14.24
C GLN A 114 -1.92 -21.54 15.24
N PRO A 115 -1.95 -20.22 15.51
CA PRO A 115 -1.17 -19.64 16.60
C PRO A 115 -1.44 -20.33 17.94
N GLY A 116 -0.37 -20.83 18.57
CA GLY A 116 -0.44 -21.53 19.86
C GLY A 116 -0.60 -23.04 19.79
N TYR A 117 -0.70 -23.63 18.59
CA TYR A 117 -0.57 -25.08 18.45
C TYR A 117 0.85 -25.52 18.78
N ARG A 118 0.98 -26.50 19.66
CA ARG A 118 2.25 -27.16 19.97
C ARG A 118 1.96 -28.66 20.12
N PRO A 119 2.77 -29.56 19.53
CA PRO A 119 2.59 -31.00 19.70
C PRO A 119 2.55 -31.46 21.18
N LYS A 120 3.15 -30.70 22.09
CA LYS A 120 3.10 -30.96 23.54
C LYS A 120 1.72 -30.73 24.17
N LEU A 121 0.84 -29.96 23.52
CA LEU A 121 -0.53 -29.66 23.96
C LEU A 121 -1.57 -30.57 23.27
N ASP A 122 -1.13 -31.35 22.29
CA ASP A 122 -1.88 -32.31 21.51
C ASP A 122 -1.61 -33.70 22.12
N ARG A 123 -2.54 -34.18 22.95
CA ARG A 123 -2.29 -35.32 23.84
C ARG A 123 -2.19 -36.62 23.07
N ASP A 124 -2.96 -36.75 21.99
CA ASP A 124 -3.04 -37.94 21.15
C ASP A 124 -2.37 -37.77 19.77
N ASN A 125 -1.86 -36.58 19.46
CA ASN A 125 -1.12 -36.21 18.25
C ASN A 125 -1.97 -36.22 16.97
N ASP A 126 -3.27 -36.02 17.08
CA ASP A 126 -4.21 -36.03 15.96
C ASP A 126 -4.23 -34.72 15.15
N GLY A 127 -3.59 -33.66 15.68
CA GLY A 127 -3.59 -32.33 15.08
C GLY A 127 -4.51 -31.31 15.76
N VAL A 128 -5.17 -31.67 16.86
CA VAL A 128 -6.03 -30.82 17.68
C VAL A 128 -5.44 -30.72 19.08
N ALA A 129 -4.88 -29.56 19.42
CA ALA A 129 -4.40 -29.31 20.78
C ALA A 129 -5.55 -28.84 21.69
N CYS A 130 -5.52 -29.28 22.94
CA CYS A 130 -6.42 -28.84 24.01
C CYS A 130 -7.91 -29.12 23.80
N GLU A 131 -8.24 -30.27 23.22
CA GLU A 131 -9.57 -30.89 23.33
C GLU A 131 -10.01 -31.13 24.79
#